data_AF-A0A2N2B7I4-F1
#
_entry.id   AF-A0A2N2B7I4-F1
#
_cell.length_a   1.000
_cell.length_b   1.000
_cell.length_c   1.000
_cell.angle_alpha   90.00
_cell.angle_beta   90.00
_cell.angle_gamma   90.00
#
_symmetry.space_group_name_H-M   'P 1'
#
loop_
_entity.id
_entity.type
_entity.pdbx_description
1 polymer ?
#
loop_
_entity_poly.entity_id
_entity_poly.type
_entity_poly.pdbx_seq_one_letter_code
_entity_poly.pdbx_strand_id
1 'polypeptide(L)'
;EKKDFKRLLAYIKRLRPELITFSPLVPHPLTPLYDQYEDRLIYPKEDYDKWNFGDVLIYPSKMSLKAYYLQVLKLALVVNFNAYSVAYTRKNIPTKNSIKMVLGFKNLFGVYVKNMLMRGRKRP
;
A
#
# COMPACT_ATOMS: atom_id res chain seq x y z
N GLU A 1 -14.38 -1.15 0.37
CA GLU A 1 -14.73 -2.49 0.91
C GLU A 1 -13.80 -3.59 0.38
N LYS A 2 -13.83 -4.80 0.96
CA LYS A 2 -13.02 -5.95 0.47
C LYS A 2 -13.32 -6.28 -1.00
N LYS A 3 -14.55 -6.03 -1.47
CA LYS A 3 -14.96 -6.21 -2.87
C LYS A 3 -14.19 -5.30 -3.84
N ASP A 4 -13.79 -4.10 -3.40
CA ASP A 4 -13.07 -3.15 -4.25
C ASP A 4 -11.64 -3.61 -4.53
N PHE A 5 -10.98 -4.19 -3.53
CA PHE A 5 -9.69 -4.85 -3.73
C PHE A 5 -9.77 -6.00 -4.73
N LYS A 6 -10.85 -6.81 -4.68
CA LYS A 6 -11.06 -7.87 -5.68
C LYS A 6 -11.24 -7.30 -7.09
N ARG A 7 -12.01 -6.22 -7.24
CA ARG A 7 -12.20 -5.52 -8.52
C ARG A 7 -10.90 -4.94 -9.05
N LEU A 8 -10.11 -4.29 -8.20
CA LEU A 8 -8.79 -3.76 -8.55
C LEU A 8 -7.85 -4.88 -9.02
N LEU A 9 -7.79 -6.01 -8.30
CA LEU A 9 -6.97 -7.15 -8.70
C LEU A 9 -7.40 -7.74 -10.04
N ALA A 10 -8.70 -7.84 -10.31
CA ALA A 10 -9.21 -8.28 -11.60
C ALA A 10 -8.81 -7.31 -12.73
N TYR A 11 -8.90 -6.00 -12.47
CA TYR A 11 -8.49 -4.96 -13.41
C TYR A 11 -6.99 -5.03 -13.73
N ILE A 12 -6.14 -5.16 -12.72
CA ILE A 12 -4.69 -5.31 -12.87
C ILE A 12 -4.35 -6.56 -13.71
N LYS A 13 -5.00 -7.69 -13.41
CA LYS A 13 -4.80 -8.94 -14.16
C LYS A 13 -5.18 -8.81 -15.64
N ARG A 14 -6.17 -7.98 -15.95
CA ARG A 14 -6.57 -7.70 -17.33
C ARG A 14 -5.55 -6.82 -18.06
N LEU A 15 -5.01 -5.80 -17.39
CA LEU A 15 -4.02 -4.91 -17.97
C LEU A 15 -2.67 -5.59 -18.22
N ARG A 16 -2.30 -6.59 -17.39
CA ARG A 16 -1.01 -7.30 -17.46
C ARG A 16 0.21 -6.36 -17.55
N PRO A 17 0.29 -5.30 -16.72
CA PRO A 17 1.39 -4.36 -16.77
C PRO A 17 2.71 -5.04 -16.37
N GLU A 18 3.83 -4.59 -16.94
CA GLU A 18 5.13 -5.17 -16.61
C GLU A 18 5.60 -4.77 -15.21
N LEU A 19 5.36 -3.52 -14.81
CA LEU A 19 5.67 -3.01 -13.49
C LEU A 19 4.46 -2.28 -12.92
N ILE A 20 4.24 -2.42 -11.61
CA ILE A 20 3.12 -1.81 -10.91
C ILE A 20 3.64 -1.15 -9.64
N THR A 21 3.23 0.10 -9.44
CA THR A 21 3.32 0.78 -8.16
C THR A 21 1.90 1.11 -7.68
N PHE A 22 1.71 1.12 -6.37
CA PHE A 22 0.49 1.62 -5.76
C PHE A 22 0.85 2.28 -4.43
N SER A 23 0.06 3.25 -4.03
CA SER A 23 0.18 3.94 -2.75
C SER A 23 -1.20 4.10 -2.12
N PRO A 24 -1.31 4.06 -0.79
CA PRO A 24 -2.48 4.56 -0.09
C PRO A 24 -2.73 6.04 -0.41
N LEU A 25 -3.97 6.48 -0.26
CA LEU A 25 -4.33 7.89 -0.41
C LEU A 25 -3.70 8.70 0.74
N VAL A 26 -3.00 9.78 0.38
CA VAL A 26 -2.43 10.78 1.29
C VAL A 26 -3.16 12.10 1.06
N PRO A 27 -4.05 12.53 1.97
CA PRO A 27 -4.82 13.75 1.80
C PRO A 27 -4.00 14.96 2.28
N HIS A 28 -3.05 15.44 1.49
CA HIS A 28 -2.12 16.50 1.91
C HIS A 28 -2.81 17.78 2.41
N PRO A 29 -2.26 18.48 3.42
CA PRO A 29 -2.81 19.74 3.90
C PRO A 29 -2.99 20.76 2.76
N LEU A 30 -3.97 21.64 2.89
CA LEU A 30 -4.33 22.65 1.87
C LEU A 30 -4.94 22.05 0.59
N THR A 31 -5.38 20.78 0.62
CA THR A 31 -6.16 20.17 -0.47
C THR A 31 -7.60 19.93 -0.02
N PRO A 32 -8.60 19.96 -0.93
CA PRO A 32 -9.99 19.65 -0.57
C PRO A 32 -10.16 18.25 0.05
N LEU A 33 -9.25 17.34 -0.25
CA LEU A 33 -9.24 15.99 0.33
C LEU A 33 -8.80 15.99 1.79
N TYR A 34 -7.97 16.95 2.22
CA TYR A 34 -7.63 17.09 3.64
C TYR A 34 -8.87 17.38 4.46
N ASP A 35 -9.62 18.41 4.08
CA ASP A 35 -10.85 18.82 4.77
C ASP A 35 -11.89 17.68 4.77
N GLN A 36 -11.96 16.91 3.69
CA GLN A 36 -12.87 15.76 3.59
C GLN A 36 -12.52 14.60 4.53
N TYR A 37 -11.24 14.38 4.82
CA TYR A 37 -10.77 13.20 5.57
C TYR A 37 -10.16 13.55 6.93
N GLU A 38 -10.19 14.82 7.34
CA GLU A 38 -9.59 15.33 8.58
C GLU A 38 -10.06 14.54 9.81
N ASP A 39 -11.36 14.25 9.88
CA ASP A 39 -12.02 13.49 10.95
C ASP A 39 -11.53 12.04 11.07
N ARG A 40 -10.89 11.51 10.03
CA ARG A 40 -10.47 10.12 9.90
C ARG A 40 -8.96 9.97 9.76
N LEU A 41 -8.18 11.03 9.98
CA LEU A 41 -6.74 10.95 9.96
C LEU A 41 -6.22 10.10 11.12
N ILE A 42 -5.28 9.21 10.80
CA ILE A 42 -4.59 8.32 11.74
C ILE A 42 -3.44 9.07 12.44
N TYR A 43 -2.93 10.12 11.81
CA TYR A 43 -1.80 10.92 12.27
C TYR A 43 -2.15 12.41 12.18
N PRO A 44 -1.75 13.21 13.17
CA PRO A 44 -1.90 14.65 13.09
C PRO A 44 -0.97 15.22 12.00
N LYS A 45 -1.27 16.43 11.49
CA LYS A 45 -0.50 17.05 10.39
C LYS A 45 0.96 17.33 10.76
N GLU A 46 1.24 17.48 12.05
CA GLU A 46 2.56 17.75 12.61
C GLU A 46 3.49 16.52 12.61
N ASP A 47 2.95 15.30 12.43
CA ASP A 47 3.73 14.06 12.40
C ASP A 47 4.33 13.81 11.01
N TYR A 48 5.13 14.77 10.51
CA TYR A 48 5.59 14.87 9.12
C TYR A 48 6.22 13.57 8.58
N ASP A 49 6.90 12.79 9.43
CA ASP A 49 7.50 11.50 9.07
C ASP A 49 6.47 10.47 8.57
N LYS A 50 5.22 10.58 9.03
CA LYS A 50 4.10 9.71 8.67
C LYS A 50 3.34 10.17 7.44
N TRP A 51 3.59 11.40 6.99
CA TRP A 51 3.01 11.97 5.79
C TRP A 51 3.75 11.54 4.53
N ASN A 52 3.88 10.22 4.35
CA ASN A 52 4.53 9.60 3.21
C ASN A 52 3.57 8.67 2.44
N PHE A 53 3.90 8.35 1.18
CA PHE A 53 3.09 7.47 0.33
C PHE A 53 3.18 5.97 0.68
N GLY A 54 3.98 5.62 1.69
CA GLY A 54 4.16 4.27 2.19
C GLY A 54 3.32 3.94 3.41
N ASP A 55 2.75 4.94 4.10
CA ASP A 55 1.92 4.73 5.28
C ASP A 55 0.42 4.90 4.95
N VAL A 56 -0.44 4.30 5.78
CA VAL A 56 -1.88 4.52 5.69
C VAL A 56 -2.24 5.69 6.61
N LEU A 57 -2.67 6.80 6.04
CA LEU A 57 -3.04 8.00 6.81
C LEU A 57 -4.52 8.09 7.16
N ILE A 58 -5.40 7.39 6.45
CA ILE A 58 -6.86 7.52 6.63
C ILE A 58 -7.44 6.21 7.19
N TYR A 59 -8.23 6.30 8.25
CA TYR A 59 -9.00 5.17 8.74
C TYR A 59 -10.02 4.71 7.70
N PRO A 60 -10.04 3.43 7.28
CA PRO A 60 -11.01 2.93 6.32
C PRO A 60 -12.45 2.96 6.89
N SER A 61 -13.42 3.49 6.13
CA SER A 61 -14.81 3.63 6.60
C SER A 61 -15.63 2.34 6.62
N LYS A 62 -15.22 1.31 5.85
CA LYS A 62 -16.01 0.09 5.63
C LYS A 62 -15.33 -1.19 6.14
N MET A 63 -14.19 -1.09 6.82
CA MET A 63 -13.49 -2.24 7.41
C MET A 63 -12.58 -1.78 8.55
N SER A 64 -12.08 -2.70 9.37
CA SER A 64 -11.06 -2.34 10.35
C SER A 64 -9.73 -1.99 9.68
N LEU A 65 -8.94 -1.15 10.34
CA LEU A 65 -7.60 -0.79 9.88
C LEU A 65 -6.73 -2.04 9.63
N LYS A 66 -6.77 -3.02 10.53
CA LYS A 66 -6.07 -4.31 10.36
C LYS A 66 -6.53 -5.07 9.11
N ALA A 67 -7.83 -5.13 8.85
CA ALA A 67 -8.35 -5.79 7.65
C ALA A 67 -7.91 -5.06 6.37
N TYR A 68 -7.83 -3.73 6.39
CA TYR A 68 -7.30 -2.93 5.29
C TYR A 68 -5.82 -3.20 5.04
N TYR A 69 -5.00 -3.18 6.09
CA TYR A 69 -3.58 -3.57 6.00
C TYR A 69 -3.39 -4.95 5.37
N LEU A 70 -4.20 -5.96 5.75
CA LEU A 70 -4.15 -7.28 5.13
C LEU A 70 -4.48 -7.25 3.63
N GLN A 71 -5.45 -6.44 3.21
CA GLN A 71 -5.76 -6.31 1.78
C GLN A 71 -4.62 -5.62 1.02
N VAL A 72 -4.01 -4.58 1.60
CA VAL A 72 -2.86 -3.88 1.01
C VAL A 72 -1.65 -4.81 0.89
N LEU A 73 -1.31 -5.57 1.93
CA LEU A 73 -0.23 -6.55 1.90
C LEU A 73 -0.47 -7.63 0.83
N LYS A 74 -1.71 -8.12 0.72
CA LYS A 74 -2.09 -9.08 -0.33
C LYS A 74 -1.95 -8.48 -1.73
N LEU A 75 -2.41 -7.24 -1.92
CA LEU A 75 -2.24 -6.51 -3.18
C LEU A 75 -0.75 -6.39 -3.51
N ALA A 76 0.07 -5.97 -2.54
CA ALA A 76 1.52 -5.81 -2.67
C ALA A 76 2.20 -7.08 -3.20
N LEU A 77 1.85 -8.24 -2.64
CA LEU A 77 2.40 -9.52 -3.08
C LEU A 77 1.95 -9.87 -4.50
N VAL A 78 0.65 -9.72 -4.80
CA VAL A 78 0.12 -10.07 -6.13
C VAL A 78 0.73 -9.18 -7.21
N VAL A 79 0.87 -7.88 -6.96
CA VAL A 79 1.40 -6.96 -7.99
C VAL A 79 2.90 -7.16 -8.22
N ASN A 80 3.70 -7.39 -7.17
CA ASN A 80 5.15 -7.54 -7.31
C ASN A 80 5.57 -8.95 -7.80
N PHE A 81 4.81 -10.00 -7.47
CA PHE A 81 5.16 -11.38 -7.79
C PHE A 81 4.25 -12.03 -8.82
N ASN A 82 3.57 -11.25 -9.66
CA ASN A 82 2.85 -11.83 -10.80
C ASN A 82 3.81 -12.32 -11.89
N ALA A 83 3.38 -13.32 -12.66
CA ALA A 83 4.21 -13.97 -13.67
C ALA A 83 4.75 -12.99 -14.74
N TYR A 84 3.96 -11.99 -15.15
CA TYR A 84 4.36 -11.02 -16.17
C TYR A 84 5.46 -10.09 -15.64
N SER A 85 5.29 -9.55 -14.43
CA SER A 85 6.29 -8.69 -13.80
C SER A 85 7.58 -9.44 -13.49
N VAL A 86 7.49 -10.70 -13.05
CA VAL A 86 8.67 -11.54 -12.81
C VAL A 86 9.40 -11.85 -14.13
N ALA A 87 8.67 -12.20 -15.19
CA ALA A 87 9.25 -12.45 -16.51
C ALA A 87 9.93 -11.19 -17.06
N TYR A 88 9.28 -10.03 -16.98
CA TYR A 88 9.85 -8.75 -17.39
C TYR A 88 11.11 -8.40 -16.60
N THR A 89 11.05 -8.51 -15.26
CA THR A 89 12.17 -8.19 -14.38
C THR A 89 13.38 -9.09 -14.68
N ARG A 90 13.15 -10.40 -14.87
CA ARG A 90 14.22 -11.34 -15.22
C ARG A 90 14.87 -11.02 -16.57
N LYS A 91 14.08 -10.57 -17.55
CA LYS A 91 14.55 -10.27 -18.91
C LYS A 91 15.26 -8.92 -19.01
N ASN A 92 14.75 -7.89 -18.32
CA ASN A 92 15.13 -6.50 -18.58
C ASN A 92 15.88 -5.83 -17.41
N ILE A 93 15.86 -6.39 -16.20
CA ILE A 93 16.49 -5.78 -15.02
C ILE A 93 17.66 -6.65 -14.56
N PRO A 94 18.89 -6.08 -14.46
CA PRO A 94 20.06 -6.81 -13.97
C PRO A 94 19.81 -7.46 -12.60
N THR A 95 20.25 -8.69 -12.42
CA THR A 95 19.99 -9.49 -11.21
C THR A 95 20.37 -8.77 -9.91
N LYS A 96 21.47 -8.01 -9.91
CA LYS A 96 21.90 -7.18 -8.77
C LYS A 96 20.84 -6.14 -8.37
N ASN A 97 20.20 -5.50 -9.35
CA ASN A 97 19.16 -4.52 -9.12
C ASN A 97 17.85 -5.18 -8.68
N SER A 98 17.51 -6.33 -9.28
CA SER A 98 16.38 -7.16 -8.87
C SER A 98 16.47 -7.59 -7.40
N ILE A 99 17.66 -8.00 -6.93
CA ILE A 99 17.90 -8.33 -5.51
C ILE A 99 17.69 -7.08 -4.63
N LYS A 100 18.22 -5.92 -5.02
CA LYS A 100 18.02 -4.66 -4.27
C LYS A 100 16.54 -4.29 -4.18
N MET A 101 15.77 -4.46 -5.26
CA MET A 101 14.32 -4.19 -5.27
C MET A 101 13.59 -5.11 -4.29
N VAL A 102 13.94 -6.40 -4.26
CA VAL A 102 13.35 -7.36 -3.30
C VAL A 102 13.68 -6.98 -1.85
N LEU A 103 14.92 -6.56 -1.57
CA LEU A 103 15.31 -6.08 -0.24
C LEU A 103 14.55 -4.80 0.16
N GLY A 104 14.40 -3.85 -0.77
CA GLY A 104 13.60 -2.64 -0.54
C GLY A 104 12.13 -2.96 -0.27
N PHE A 105 11.56 -3.89 -1.05
CA PHE A 105 10.21 -4.40 -0.84
C PHE A 105 10.04 -5.04 0.54
N LYS A 106 11.01 -5.86 1.00
CA LYS A 106 10.99 -6.48 2.34
C LYS A 106 10.92 -5.42 3.45
N ASN A 107 11.68 -4.33 3.31
CA ASN A 107 11.67 -3.24 4.30
C ASN A 107 10.31 -2.55 4.36
N LEU A 108 9.76 -2.16 3.20
CA LEU A 108 8.41 -1.56 3.12
C LEU A 108 7.34 -2.50 3.65
N PHE A 109 7.36 -3.77 3.23
CA PHE A 109 6.42 -4.79 3.70
C PHE A 109 6.49 -4.96 5.23
N GLY A 110 7.70 -4.91 5.79
CA GLY A 110 7.93 -4.93 7.24
C GLY A 110 7.28 -3.76 7.97
N VAL A 111 7.35 -2.54 7.41
CA VAL A 111 6.66 -1.35 7.97
C VAL A 111 5.15 -1.57 8.02
N TYR A 112 4.54 -2.04 6.92
CA TYR A 112 3.10 -2.34 6.89
C TYR A 112 2.70 -3.42 7.90
N VAL A 113 3.48 -4.50 8.03
CA VAL A 113 3.22 -5.56 9.01
C VAL A 113 3.36 -5.03 10.44
N LYS A 114 4.41 -4.25 10.73
CA LYS A 114 4.63 -3.61 12.03
C LYS A 114 3.46 -2.69 12.39
N ASN A 115 3.05 -1.81 11.48
CA ASN A 115 1.92 -0.91 11.69
C ASN A 115 0.60 -1.67 11.90
N MET A 116 0.37 -2.73 11.13
CA MET A 116 -0.79 -3.62 11.29
C MET A 116 -0.84 -4.27 12.69
N LEU A 117 0.31 -4.73 13.21
CA LEU A 117 0.39 -5.40 14.51
C LEU A 117 0.31 -4.41 15.68
N MET A 118 1.02 -3.29 15.61
CA MET A 118 1.04 -2.29 16.68
C MET A 118 -0.30 -1.55 16.80
N ARG A 119 -0.97 -1.24 15.68
CA ARG A 119 -2.18 -0.40 15.66
C ARG A 119 -3.47 -1.16 15.42
N GLY A 120 -3.41 -2.45 15.07
CA GLY A 120 -4.58 -3.32 14.96
C GLY A 120 -5.33 -3.57 16.28
N ARG A 121 -4.82 -3.04 17.40
CA ARG A 121 -5.37 -3.19 18.76
C ARG A 121 -6.06 -1.93 19.32
N LYS A 122 -5.86 -0.75 18.72
CA LYS A 122 -6.54 0.48 19.16
C LYS A 122 -7.67 0.83 18.20
N ARG A 123 -8.91 0.54 18.61
CA ARG A 123 -10.05 1.39 18.31
C ARG A 123 -10.25 2.30 19.53
N PRO A 124 -10.46 3.62 19.37
CA PRO A 124 -11.29 4.33 20.35
C PRO A 124 -12.70 3.71 20.36
#